data_AF-A0A355D6V8-F1
#
_entry.id   AF-A0A355D6V8-F1
#
_cell.length_a   1.000
_cell.length_b   1.000
_cell.length_c   1.000
_cell.angle_alpha   90.00
_cell.angle_beta   90.00
_cell.angle_gamma   90.00
#
_symmetry.space_group_name_H-M   'P 1'
#
loop_
_entity.id
_entity.type
_entity.pdbx_description
1 polymer ?
#
loop_
_entity_poly.entity_id
_entity_poly.type
_entity_poly.pdbx_seq_one_letter_code
_entity_poly.pdbx_strand_id
1 'polypeptide(L)'
;MTKKSFVFIWALALFFTVPKLAYGMHIAEGFLSMAWCAFYFVACIPFVALGIRDIRKKTMSSKDLKMLLALIGAFAFVLSAMKLPSVTGSSSHPTGTVLGAMIFGPFAMSVVSIVVLLFQALFLAHGGLTTLGANVLSMGIAGPIVAFAVYKLFKNKNKKLAIFLGATLGDLATYLVTSIQLGLAFPATTGGFAAAFIKFVSIFAITQVPLAVVEGIITVMIFDFIEKHASEELLEVGGVR
;
A
#
# COMPACT_ATOMS: atom_id res chain seq x y z
N MET A 1 -25.93 40.59 8.60
CA MET A 1 -25.06 40.12 7.49
C MET A 1 -25.86 40.08 6.20
N THR A 2 -25.41 40.76 5.14
CA THR A 2 -26.06 40.68 3.83
C THR A 2 -25.80 39.31 3.21
N LYS A 3 -26.73 38.77 2.39
CA LYS A 3 -26.58 37.47 1.70
C LYS A 3 -25.23 37.36 0.98
N LYS A 4 -24.73 38.45 0.41
CA LYS A 4 -23.43 38.52 -0.26
C LYS A 4 -22.24 38.30 0.69
N SER A 5 -22.27 38.87 1.90
CA SER A 5 -21.23 38.64 2.91
C SER A 5 -21.26 37.22 3.46
N PHE A 6 -22.44 36.60 3.60
CA PHE A 6 -22.56 35.20 4.03
C PHE A 6 -21.99 34.24 2.96
N VAL A 7 -22.32 34.44 1.69
CA VAL A 7 -21.76 33.65 0.57
C VAL A 7 -20.24 33.82 0.46
N PHE A 8 -19.73 35.04 0.65
CA PHE A 8 -18.29 35.29 0.62
C PHE A 8 -17.56 34.60 1.76
N ILE A 9 -18.10 34.65 2.99
CA ILE A 9 -17.52 33.96 4.15
C ILE A 9 -17.55 32.44 3.97
N TRP A 10 -18.62 31.88 3.40
CA TRP A 10 -18.70 30.46 3.08
C TRP A 10 -17.76 30.06 1.94
N ALA A 11 -17.59 30.89 0.92
CA ALA A 11 -16.61 30.66 -0.15
C ALA A 11 -15.17 30.73 0.38
N LEU A 12 -14.89 31.66 1.30
CA LEU A 12 -13.60 31.76 1.96
C LEU A 12 -13.34 30.56 2.88
N ALA A 13 -14.35 30.16 3.66
CA ALA A 13 -14.29 28.97 4.50
C ALA A 13 -14.06 27.70 3.65
N LEU A 14 -14.75 27.57 2.52
CA LEU A 14 -14.53 26.49 1.54
C LEU A 14 -13.12 26.54 0.95
N PHE A 15 -12.57 27.72 0.67
CA PHE A 15 -11.20 27.88 0.17
C PHE A 15 -10.16 27.45 1.22
N PHE A 16 -10.40 27.72 2.50
CA PHE A 16 -9.53 27.29 3.61
C PHE A 16 -9.74 25.84 4.05
N THR A 17 -10.89 25.23 3.73
CA THR A 17 -11.17 23.80 3.96
C THR A 17 -10.89 22.91 2.75
N VAL A 18 -10.48 23.47 1.60
CA VAL A 18 -9.86 22.67 0.55
C VAL A 18 -8.63 22.00 1.17
N PRO A 19 -8.59 20.67 1.27
CA PRO A 19 -7.41 19.99 1.79
C PRO A 19 -6.22 20.38 0.92
N LYS A 20 -5.27 21.12 1.52
CA LYS A 20 -3.96 21.37 0.91
C LYS A 20 -3.31 20.02 0.69
N LEU A 21 -2.95 19.72 -0.57
CA LEU A 21 -2.31 18.49 -1.07
C LEU A 21 -2.16 17.41 0.01
N ALA A 22 -3.14 16.51 0.10
CA ALA A 22 -2.92 15.26 0.81
C ALA A 22 -1.81 14.51 0.05
N TYR A 23 -0.62 14.43 0.64
CA TYR A 23 0.47 13.59 0.14
C TYR A 23 0.12 12.13 0.42
N GLY A 24 -0.90 11.64 -0.29
CA GLY A 24 -1.26 10.23 -0.32
C GLY A 24 -0.15 9.46 -1.02
N MET A 25 0.15 8.26 -0.52
CA MET A 25 1.09 7.35 -1.16
C MET A 25 0.57 6.85 -2.51
N HIS A 26 -0.76 6.90 -2.71
CA HIS A 26 -1.42 6.50 -3.94
C HIS A 26 -1.34 7.60 -5.00
N ILE A 27 -1.00 7.21 -6.21
CA ILE A 27 -1.10 8.08 -7.37
C ILE A 27 -2.59 8.37 -7.62
N ALA A 28 -2.95 9.64 -7.54
CA ALA A 28 -4.33 10.12 -7.66
C ALA A 28 -4.91 9.88 -9.06
N GLU A 29 -6.23 9.80 -9.15
CA GLU A 29 -6.96 9.73 -10.41
C GLU A 29 -6.58 10.87 -11.36
N GLY A 30 -6.40 10.54 -12.65
CA GLY A 30 -6.05 11.53 -13.68
C GLY A 30 -4.63 12.09 -13.58
N PHE A 31 -3.81 11.64 -12.63
CA PHE A 31 -2.43 12.13 -12.49
C PHE A 31 -1.51 11.57 -13.57
N LEU A 32 -1.72 10.33 -14.06
CA LEU A 32 -0.91 9.76 -15.14
C LEU A 32 -1.60 9.88 -16.49
N SER A 33 -0.81 10.02 -17.56
CA SER A 33 -1.32 9.91 -18.93
C SER A 33 -1.89 8.52 -19.20
N MET A 34 -2.85 8.42 -20.13
CA MET A 34 -3.49 7.13 -20.45
C MET A 34 -2.48 6.04 -20.90
N ALA A 35 -1.40 6.42 -21.58
CA ALA A 35 -0.35 5.50 -22.00
C ALA A 35 0.39 4.88 -20.80
N TRP A 36 0.72 5.69 -19.79
CA TRP A 36 1.32 5.22 -18.54
C TRP A 36 0.35 4.33 -17.75
N CYS A 37 -0.92 4.71 -17.66
CA CYS A 37 -1.94 3.87 -17.04
C CYS A 37 -2.01 2.47 -17.68
N ALA A 38 -2.10 2.42 -19.02
CA ALA A 38 -2.12 1.16 -19.77
C ALA A 38 -0.85 0.33 -19.55
N PHE A 39 0.31 0.97 -19.58
CA PHE A 39 1.60 0.31 -19.32
C PHE A 39 1.61 -0.39 -17.95
N TYR A 40 1.18 0.29 -16.88
CA TYR A 40 1.19 -0.31 -15.54
C TYR A 40 0.14 -1.41 -15.38
N PHE A 41 -1.03 -1.31 -16.03
CA PHE A 41 -1.97 -2.42 -16.07
C PHE A 41 -1.35 -3.66 -16.71
N VAL A 42 -0.66 -3.51 -17.85
CA VAL A 42 0.02 -4.61 -18.54
C VAL A 42 1.15 -5.18 -17.68
N ALA A 43 1.94 -4.32 -17.04
CA ALA A 43 3.05 -4.73 -16.17
C ALA A 43 2.59 -5.58 -14.97
N CYS A 44 1.38 -5.35 -14.47
CA CYS A 44 0.81 -6.12 -13.35
C CYS A 44 0.32 -7.53 -13.75
N ILE A 45 -0.04 -7.76 -15.02
CA ILE A 45 -0.61 -9.04 -15.51
C ILE A 45 0.16 -10.28 -15.05
N PRO A 46 1.49 -10.40 -15.22
CA PRO A 46 2.20 -11.62 -14.84
C PRO A 46 2.09 -11.92 -13.34
N PHE A 47 2.19 -10.90 -12.49
CA PHE A 47 2.12 -11.06 -11.03
C PHE A 47 0.71 -11.47 -10.60
N VAL A 48 -0.31 -10.82 -11.16
CA VAL A 48 -1.72 -11.13 -10.88
C VAL A 48 -2.07 -12.53 -11.37
N ALA A 49 -1.59 -12.93 -12.55
CA ALA A 49 -1.79 -14.28 -13.07
C ALA A 49 -1.14 -15.35 -12.17
N LEU A 50 0.06 -15.09 -11.67
CA LEU A 50 0.71 -15.96 -10.68
C LEU A 50 -0.07 -15.97 -9.35
N GLY A 51 -0.59 -14.82 -8.91
CA GLY A 51 -1.42 -14.69 -7.73
C GLY A 51 -2.72 -15.48 -7.80
N ILE A 52 -3.42 -15.41 -8.93
CA ILE A 52 -4.63 -16.20 -9.17
C ILE A 52 -4.31 -17.70 -9.13
N ARG A 53 -3.18 -18.11 -9.73
CA ARG A 53 -2.74 -19.51 -9.69
C ARG A 53 -2.39 -19.96 -8.27
N ASP A 54 -1.70 -19.14 -7.51
CA ASP A 54 -1.32 -19.42 -6.12
C ASP A 54 -2.56 -19.55 -5.22
N ILE A 55 -3.50 -18.60 -5.33
CA ILE A 55 -4.77 -18.64 -4.61
C ILE A 55 -5.56 -19.90 -4.98
N ARG A 56 -5.67 -20.22 -6.28
CA ARG A 56 -6.37 -21.44 -6.72
C ARG A 56 -5.74 -22.70 -6.11
N LYS A 57 -4.42 -22.84 -6.19
CA LYS A 57 -3.72 -24.00 -5.60
C LYS A 57 -3.98 -24.14 -4.10
N LYS A 58 -3.91 -23.05 -3.34
CA LYS A 58 -4.16 -23.05 -1.88
C LYS A 58 -5.62 -23.31 -1.52
N THR A 59 -6.56 -22.86 -2.36
CA THR A 59 -8.01 -22.94 -2.08
C THR A 59 -8.72 -24.12 -2.73
N MET A 60 -8.01 -24.95 -3.52
CA MET A 60 -8.57 -26.16 -4.13
C MET A 60 -8.92 -27.23 -3.08
N SER A 61 -8.20 -27.26 -1.96
CA SER A 61 -8.33 -28.31 -0.95
C SER A 61 -9.16 -27.93 0.28
N SER A 62 -9.49 -26.64 0.47
CA SER A 62 -10.28 -26.15 1.60
C SER A 62 -11.14 -24.93 1.22
N LYS A 63 -12.43 -24.97 1.58
CA LYS A 63 -13.34 -23.81 1.46
C LYS A 63 -13.02 -22.73 2.48
N ASP A 64 -12.52 -23.10 3.65
CA ASP A 64 -12.24 -22.18 4.75
C ASP A 64 -11.14 -21.18 4.38
N LEU A 65 -10.17 -21.64 3.58
CA LEU A 65 -9.07 -20.81 3.09
C LEU A 65 -9.53 -19.69 2.14
N LYS A 66 -10.64 -19.90 1.40
CA LYS A 66 -11.26 -18.82 0.58
C LYS A 66 -11.90 -17.75 1.46
N MET A 67 -12.61 -18.17 2.51
CA MET A 67 -13.23 -17.27 3.49
C MET A 67 -12.16 -16.45 4.21
N LEU A 68 -11.07 -17.11 4.61
CA LEU A 68 -9.96 -16.45 5.27
C LEU A 68 -9.31 -15.38 4.38
N LEU A 69 -9.02 -15.70 3.11
CA LEU A 69 -8.49 -14.73 2.12
C LEU A 69 -9.40 -13.50 1.97
N ALA A 70 -10.72 -13.69 1.94
CA ALA A 70 -11.68 -12.60 1.87
C ALA A 70 -11.67 -11.74 3.15
N LEU A 71 -11.61 -12.38 4.32
CA LEU A 71 -11.52 -11.70 5.61
C LEU A 71 -10.25 -10.84 5.71
N ILE A 72 -9.13 -11.31 5.16
CA ILE A 72 -7.87 -10.55 5.13
C ILE A 72 -7.95 -9.37 4.18
N GLY A 73 -8.57 -9.53 3.01
CA GLY A 73 -8.84 -8.41 2.12
C GLY A 73 -9.68 -7.33 2.80
N ALA A 74 -10.73 -7.74 3.51
CA ALA A 74 -11.54 -6.84 4.32
C ALA A 74 -10.75 -6.19 5.46
N PHE A 75 -9.94 -6.98 6.18
CA PHE A 75 -9.07 -6.48 7.25
C PHE A 75 -8.03 -5.48 6.73
N ALA A 76 -7.35 -5.79 5.63
CA ALA A 76 -6.38 -4.89 5.01
C ALA A 76 -7.03 -3.58 4.56
N PHE A 77 -8.24 -3.66 3.99
CA PHE A 77 -9.02 -2.47 3.66
C PHE A 77 -9.41 -1.66 4.91
N VAL A 78 -9.95 -2.29 5.95
CA VAL A 78 -10.33 -1.61 7.20
C VAL A 78 -9.13 -1.02 7.92
N LEU A 79 -8.03 -1.76 7.99
CA LEU A 79 -6.76 -1.30 8.56
C LEU A 79 -6.28 -0.06 7.79
N SER A 80 -6.36 -0.07 6.47
CA SER A 80 -6.04 1.11 5.64
C SER A 80 -7.02 2.28 5.77
N ALA A 81 -8.19 2.09 6.38
CA ALA A 81 -9.10 3.18 6.70
C ALA A 81 -8.79 3.80 8.08
N MET A 82 -8.01 3.12 8.93
CA MET A 82 -7.62 3.64 10.24
C MET A 82 -6.58 4.75 10.08
N LYS A 83 -6.83 5.91 10.70
CA LYS A 83 -5.88 7.03 10.72
C LYS A 83 -4.85 6.79 11.80
N LEU A 84 -3.61 6.57 11.42
CA LEU A 84 -2.50 6.59 12.35
C LEU A 84 -1.99 8.04 12.52
N PRO A 85 -1.72 8.49 13.75
CA PRO A 85 -1.10 9.79 13.97
C PRO A 85 0.31 9.77 13.36
N SER A 86 0.55 10.56 12.31
CA SER A 86 1.90 10.75 11.77
C SER A 86 2.63 11.87 12.52
N VAL A 87 3.95 11.72 12.64
CA VAL A 87 4.84 12.67 13.32
C VAL A 87 4.83 14.06 12.64
N THR A 88 4.33 14.16 11.40
CA THR A 88 4.33 15.38 10.58
C THR A 88 2.93 15.96 10.32
N GLY A 89 1.89 15.47 10.99
CA GLY A 89 0.52 15.99 10.84
C GLY A 89 -0.19 15.56 9.53
N SER A 90 0.39 14.62 8.78
CA SER A 90 -0.27 13.95 7.65
C SER A 90 -1.23 12.86 8.15
N SER A 91 -2.35 12.65 7.46
CA SER A 91 -3.18 11.45 7.66
C SER A 91 -2.54 10.30 6.91
N SER A 92 -1.89 9.40 7.64
CA SER A 92 -1.27 8.20 7.07
C SER A 92 -2.09 6.97 7.44
N HIS A 93 -2.08 6.00 6.53
CA HIS A 93 -2.91 4.82 6.61
C HIS A 93 -2.04 3.58 6.45
N PRO A 94 -2.07 2.63 7.40
CA PRO A 94 -1.31 1.41 7.28
C PRO A 94 -1.83 0.59 6.10
N THR A 95 -0.94 0.18 5.21
CA THR A 95 -1.33 -0.44 3.94
C THR A 95 -1.79 -1.87 4.14
N GLY A 96 -1.28 -2.56 5.17
CA GLY A 96 -1.65 -3.94 5.51
C GLY A 96 -1.24 -5.01 4.47
N THR A 97 -0.90 -4.60 3.24
CA THR A 97 -0.50 -5.47 2.13
C THR A 97 0.80 -6.20 2.43
N VAL A 98 1.74 -5.52 3.10
CA VAL A 98 3.03 -6.05 3.50
C VAL A 98 2.90 -7.10 4.62
N LEU A 99 2.08 -6.84 5.63
CA LEU A 99 1.73 -7.85 6.65
C LEU A 99 1.09 -9.08 5.99
N GLY A 100 0.11 -8.86 5.12
CA GLY A 100 -0.53 -9.94 4.37
C GLY A 100 0.48 -10.72 3.53
N ALA A 101 1.50 -10.07 2.97
CA ALA A 101 2.50 -10.74 2.15
C ALA A 101 3.36 -11.72 2.95
N MET A 102 3.69 -11.37 4.20
CA MET A 102 4.45 -12.24 5.11
C MET A 102 3.66 -13.49 5.50
N ILE A 103 2.34 -13.40 5.59
CA ILE A 103 1.48 -14.52 5.99
C ILE A 103 1.04 -15.37 4.79
N PHE A 104 0.53 -14.74 3.73
CA PHE A 104 -0.12 -15.41 2.58
C PHE A 104 0.78 -15.54 1.36
N GLY A 105 1.91 -14.85 1.35
CA GLY A 105 2.82 -14.74 0.23
C GLY A 105 2.51 -13.56 -0.70
N PRO A 106 3.52 -13.07 -1.43
CA PRO A 106 3.41 -11.84 -2.22
C PRO A 106 2.49 -11.98 -3.44
N PHE A 107 2.41 -13.17 -4.04
CA PHE A 107 1.58 -13.39 -5.22
C PHE A 107 0.08 -13.37 -4.88
N ALA A 108 -0.35 -14.06 -3.82
CA ALA A 108 -1.73 -13.98 -3.35
C ALA A 108 -2.11 -12.53 -3.01
N MET A 109 -1.20 -11.81 -2.35
CA MET A 109 -1.42 -10.41 -2.02
C MET A 109 -1.54 -9.49 -3.23
N SER A 110 -0.88 -9.78 -4.36
CA SER A 110 -1.08 -8.98 -5.57
C SER A 110 -2.54 -8.92 -6.04
N VAL A 111 -3.30 -10.00 -5.83
CA VAL A 111 -4.74 -10.06 -6.18
C VAL A 111 -5.58 -9.37 -5.10
N VAL A 112 -5.29 -9.66 -3.83
CA VAL A 112 -6.00 -9.04 -2.69
C VAL A 112 -5.82 -7.52 -2.72
N SER A 113 -4.62 -7.03 -3.03
CA SER A 113 -4.31 -5.61 -3.15
C SER A 113 -5.09 -4.94 -4.27
N ILE A 114 -5.39 -5.61 -5.40
CA ILE A 114 -6.29 -5.02 -6.41
C ILE A 114 -7.65 -4.69 -5.80
N VAL A 115 -8.22 -5.63 -5.03
CA VAL A 115 -9.54 -5.43 -4.40
C VAL A 115 -9.48 -4.32 -3.35
N VAL A 116 -8.44 -4.32 -2.51
CA VAL A 116 -8.24 -3.28 -1.48
C VAL A 116 -8.09 -1.90 -2.13
N LEU A 117 -7.20 -1.77 -3.12
CA LEU A 117 -6.96 -0.51 -3.83
C LEU A 117 -8.19 -0.03 -4.61
N LEU A 118 -8.97 -0.96 -5.17
CA LEU A 118 -10.23 -0.65 -5.83
C LEU A 118 -11.24 -0.05 -4.83
N PHE A 119 -11.39 -0.66 -3.66
CA PHE A 119 -12.28 -0.13 -2.62
C PHE A 119 -11.77 1.19 -2.05
N GLN A 120 -10.47 1.39 -1.92
CA GLN A 120 -9.90 2.68 -1.53
C GLN A 120 -10.23 3.77 -2.57
N ALA A 121 -10.12 3.46 -3.86
CA ALA A 121 -10.47 4.40 -4.93
C ALA A 121 -11.97 4.74 -4.93
N LEU A 122 -12.84 3.74 -4.74
CA LEU A 122 -14.29 3.90 -4.82
C LEU A 122 -14.91 4.52 -3.56
N PHE A 123 -14.49 4.09 -2.36
CA PHE A 123 -15.14 4.46 -1.10
C PHE A 123 -14.40 5.51 -0.29
N LEU A 124 -13.07 5.56 -0.39
CA LEU A 124 -12.24 6.51 0.37
C LEU A 124 -11.74 7.67 -0.49
N ALA A 125 -12.09 7.68 -1.78
CA ALA A 125 -11.56 8.63 -2.78
C ALA A 125 -10.03 8.73 -2.70
N HIS A 126 -9.37 7.61 -2.44
CA HIS A 126 -7.92 7.52 -2.23
C HIS A 126 -7.29 6.69 -3.35
N GLY A 127 -6.40 7.31 -4.13
CA GLY A 127 -5.85 6.72 -5.35
C GLY A 127 -6.69 7.04 -6.60
N GLY A 128 -6.80 6.07 -7.50
CA GLY A 128 -7.53 6.22 -8.75
C GLY A 128 -7.81 4.88 -9.44
N LEU A 129 -8.86 4.86 -10.26
CA LEU A 129 -9.23 3.76 -11.14
C LEU A 129 -8.29 3.67 -12.34
N THR A 130 -7.94 4.79 -12.97
CA THR A 130 -6.99 4.79 -14.11
C THR A 130 -5.57 4.49 -13.65
N THR A 131 -5.21 4.99 -12.47
CA THR A 131 -3.90 4.78 -11.85
C THR A 131 -3.82 3.51 -11.01
N LEU A 132 -4.89 2.71 -10.96
CA LEU A 132 -4.96 1.47 -10.18
C LEU A 132 -3.80 0.53 -10.51
N GLY A 133 -3.48 0.35 -11.80
CA GLY A 133 -2.36 -0.49 -12.21
C GLY A 133 -1.01 -0.02 -11.62
N ALA A 134 -0.76 1.29 -11.58
CA ALA A 134 0.47 1.85 -11.01
C ALA A 134 0.54 1.62 -9.51
N ASN A 135 -0.57 1.87 -8.80
CA ASN A 135 -0.69 1.65 -7.36
C ASN A 135 -0.56 0.16 -6.99
N VAL A 136 -1.12 -0.75 -7.80
CA VAL A 136 -0.96 -2.20 -7.62
C VAL A 136 0.50 -2.60 -7.78
N LEU A 137 1.21 -2.04 -8.76
CA LEU A 137 2.61 -2.37 -9.00
C LEU A 137 3.51 -1.99 -7.83
N SER A 138 3.29 -0.82 -7.21
CA SER A 138 4.05 -0.41 -6.03
C SER A 138 3.58 -1.14 -4.77
N MET A 139 2.31 -0.99 -4.39
CA MET A 139 1.77 -1.40 -3.08
C MET A 139 1.32 -2.86 -3.00
N GLY A 140 0.91 -3.44 -4.12
CA GLY A 140 0.41 -4.81 -4.20
C GLY A 140 1.45 -5.82 -4.69
N ILE A 141 2.53 -5.36 -5.31
CA ILE A 141 3.55 -6.22 -5.90
C ILE A 141 4.92 -5.90 -5.30
N ALA A 142 5.49 -4.72 -5.55
CA ALA A 142 6.87 -4.43 -5.16
C ALA A 142 7.07 -4.45 -3.63
N GLY A 143 6.25 -3.72 -2.88
CA GLY A 143 6.29 -3.71 -1.42
C GLY A 143 6.13 -5.12 -0.81
N PRO A 144 5.05 -5.85 -1.15
CA PRO A 144 4.85 -7.24 -0.74
C PRO A 144 6.01 -8.20 -1.06
N ILE A 145 6.61 -8.09 -2.25
CA ILE A 145 7.76 -8.93 -2.64
C ILE A 145 8.98 -8.62 -1.76
N VAL A 146 9.31 -7.35 -1.58
CA VAL A 146 10.46 -6.93 -0.75
C VAL A 146 10.24 -7.35 0.69
N ALA A 147 9.06 -7.10 1.25
CA ALA A 147 8.72 -7.50 2.59
C ALA A 147 8.86 -9.01 2.82
N PHE A 148 8.30 -9.82 1.92
CA PHE A 148 8.38 -11.26 2.02
C PHE A 148 9.82 -11.78 1.89
N ALA A 149 10.61 -11.19 0.98
CA ALA A 149 12.01 -11.56 0.79
C ALA A 149 12.85 -11.28 2.05
N VAL A 150 12.71 -10.07 2.60
CA VAL A 150 13.39 -9.66 3.84
C VAL A 150 12.95 -10.54 5.01
N TYR A 151 11.64 -10.75 5.17
CA TYR A 151 11.10 -11.63 6.21
C TYR A 151 11.71 -13.04 6.12
N LYS A 152 11.71 -13.65 4.93
CA LYS A 152 12.25 -15.00 4.71
C LYS A 152 13.75 -15.10 5.01
N LEU A 153 14.50 -14.03 4.77
CA LEU A 153 15.95 -13.98 5.01
C LEU A 153 16.28 -13.94 6.51
N PHE A 154 15.50 -13.21 7.30
CA PHE A 154 15.81 -12.95 8.72
C PHE A 154 15.00 -13.78 9.72
N LYS A 155 13.87 -14.38 9.31
CA LYS A 155 12.93 -15.06 10.23
C LYS A 155 13.59 -16.14 11.10
N ASN A 156 14.56 -16.88 10.57
CA ASN A 156 15.23 -17.98 11.29
C ASN A 156 16.24 -17.47 12.33
N LYS A 157 16.66 -16.20 12.24
CA LYS A 157 17.62 -15.59 13.19
C LYS A 157 16.88 -14.83 14.29
N ASN A 158 15.95 -13.96 13.89
CA ASN A 158 15.14 -13.18 14.80
C ASN A 158 13.83 -12.81 14.10
N LYS A 159 12.74 -13.51 14.46
CA LYS A 159 11.43 -13.34 13.84
C LYS A 159 10.88 -11.93 13.99
N LYS A 160 10.98 -11.32 15.18
CA LYS A 160 10.50 -9.94 15.42
C LYS A 160 11.26 -8.92 14.58
N LEU A 161 12.58 -9.06 14.51
CA LEU A 161 13.41 -8.21 13.64
C LEU A 161 13.07 -8.43 12.16
N ALA A 162 12.83 -9.68 11.74
CA ALA A 162 12.45 -10.00 10.37
C ALA A 162 11.11 -9.35 9.98
N ILE A 163 10.13 -9.37 10.87
CA ILE A 163 8.83 -8.71 10.66
C ILE A 163 9.00 -7.20 10.61
N PHE A 164 9.73 -6.60 11.56
CA PHE A 164 10.00 -5.16 11.58
C PHE A 164 10.70 -4.69 10.30
N LEU A 165 11.78 -5.36 9.91
CA LEU A 165 12.54 -5.02 8.71
C LEU A 165 11.73 -5.30 7.45
N GLY A 166 10.98 -6.40 7.39
CA GLY A 166 10.11 -6.73 6.27
C GLY A 166 9.05 -5.67 6.04
N ALA A 167 8.38 -5.24 7.12
CA ALA A 167 7.43 -4.15 7.09
C ALA A 167 8.06 -2.83 6.63
N THR A 168 9.08 -2.37 7.36
CA THR A 168 9.74 -1.08 7.10
C THR A 168 10.31 -1.01 5.68
N LEU A 169 11.02 -2.05 5.23
CA LEU A 169 11.64 -2.06 3.91
C LEU A 169 10.62 -2.32 2.79
N GLY A 170 9.53 -3.03 3.07
CA GLY A 170 8.41 -3.20 2.14
C GLY A 170 7.71 -1.87 1.85
N ASP A 171 7.42 -1.08 2.88
CA ASP A 171 6.79 0.24 2.74
C ASP A 171 7.72 1.22 2.03
N LEU A 172 9.02 1.21 2.37
CA LEU A 172 10.02 2.00 1.65
C LEU A 172 10.17 1.56 0.19
N ALA A 173 10.01 0.28 -0.12
CA ALA A 173 10.05 -0.20 -1.51
C ALA A 173 8.84 0.27 -2.32
N THR A 174 7.63 0.20 -1.74
CA THR A 174 6.42 0.81 -2.31
C THR A 174 6.70 2.27 -2.66
N TYR A 175 7.27 2.98 -1.71
CA TYR A 175 7.59 4.39 -1.84
C TYR A 175 8.59 4.68 -2.97
N LEU A 176 9.68 3.93 -3.02
CA LEU A 176 10.70 4.07 -4.06
C LEU A 176 10.11 3.80 -5.44
N VAL A 177 9.29 2.75 -5.59
CA VAL A 177 8.64 2.43 -6.86
C VAL A 177 7.68 3.53 -7.29
N THR A 178 6.85 4.06 -6.38
CA THR A 178 5.99 5.21 -6.71
C THR A 178 6.80 6.42 -7.15
N SER A 179 7.93 6.70 -6.50
CA SER A 179 8.83 7.79 -6.91
C SER A 179 9.45 7.58 -8.29
N ILE A 180 9.79 6.34 -8.65
CA ILE A 180 10.25 5.98 -10.00
C ILE A 180 9.11 6.20 -11.02
N GLN A 181 7.90 5.74 -10.71
CA GLN A 181 6.74 5.87 -11.60
C GLN A 181 6.46 7.35 -11.92
N LEU A 182 6.50 8.21 -10.89
CA LEU A 182 6.31 9.65 -11.05
C LEU A 182 7.50 10.31 -11.75
N GLY A 183 8.73 9.92 -11.44
CA GLY A 183 9.93 10.44 -12.10
C GLY A 183 9.96 10.14 -13.60
N LEU A 184 9.47 8.95 -14.01
CA LEU A 184 9.36 8.55 -15.42
C LEU A 184 8.21 9.28 -16.12
N ALA A 185 7.08 9.48 -15.44
CA ALA A 185 5.94 10.19 -16.00
C ALA A 185 6.17 11.70 -16.13
N PHE A 186 6.98 12.28 -15.23
CA PHE A 186 7.22 13.72 -15.13
C PHE A 186 8.71 14.04 -15.04
N PRO A 187 9.50 13.79 -16.11
CA PRO A 187 10.91 14.15 -16.12
C PRO A 187 11.08 15.67 -15.98
N ALA A 188 12.08 16.10 -15.19
CA ALA A 188 12.37 17.51 -15.00
C ALA A 188 12.97 18.13 -16.28
N THR A 189 12.68 19.42 -16.52
CA THR A 189 13.23 20.16 -17.66
C THR A 189 14.75 20.20 -17.64
N THR A 190 15.35 20.31 -16.45
CA THR A 190 16.77 20.18 -16.20
C THR A 190 17.05 18.91 -15.38
N GLY A 191 17.94 18.06 -15.87
CA GLY A 191 18.31 16.80 -15.20
C GLY A 191 17.34 15.62 -15.40
N GLY A 192 16.26 15.79 -16.16
CA GLY A 192 15.42 14.69 -16.66
C GLY A 192 14.84 13.79 -15.56
N PHE A 193 14.85 12.48 -15.79
CA PHE A 193 14.36 11.47 -14.84
C PHE A 193 15.09 11.54 -13.49
N ALA A 194 16.42 11.65 -13.48
CA ALA A 194 17.21 11.59 -12.25
C ALA A 194 16.86 12.74 -11.29
N ALA A 195 16.73 13.96 -11.82
CA ALA A 195 16.32 15.12 -11.02
C ALA A 195 14.88 14.99 -10.50
N ALA A 196 13.95 14.51 -11.34
CA ALA A 196 12.57 14.27 -10.93
C ALA A 196 12.48 13.17 -9.85
N PHE A 197 13.19 12.06 -10.02
CA PHE A 197 13.26 10.97 -9.06
C PHE A 197 13.78 11.44 -7.70
N ILE A 198 14.91 12.16 -7.68
CA ILE A 198 15.47 12.72 -6.44
C ILE A 198 14.45 13.65 -5.77
N LYS A 199 13.79 14.52 -6.55
CA LYS A 199 12.76 15.42 -6.01
C LYS A 199 11.62 14.64 -5.35
N PHE A 200 11.04 13.65 -6.03
CA PHE A 200 9.97 12.84 -5.46
C PHE A 200 10.45 12.09 -4.22
N VAL A 201 11.60 11.39 -4.31
CA VAL A 201 12.19 10.65 -3.19
C VAL A 201 12.46 11.55 -1.98
N SER A 202 12.93 12.78 -2.18
CA SER A 202 13.16 13.71 -1.07
C SER A 202 11.85 14.20 -0.45
N ILE A 203 10.84 14.52 -1.27
CA ILE A 203 9.55 15.05 -0.79
C ILE A 203 8.86 14.03 0.09
N PHE A 204 8.66 12.80 -0.39
CA PHE A 204 7.92 11.86 0.44
C PHE A 204 8.77 11.19 1.52
N ALA A 205 10.11 11.24 1.47
CA ALA A 205 10.93 10.67 2.55
C ALA A 205 10.61 11.29 3.92
N ILE A 206 10.24 12.58 3.94
CA ILE A 206 9.86 13.31 5.15
C ILE A 206 8.65 12.66 5.86
N THR A 207 7.70 12.12 5.11
CA THR A 207 6.48 11.51 5.67
C THR A 207 6.56 9.99 5.72
N GLN A 208 7.12 9.36 4.68
CA GLN A 208 7.09 7.91 4.50
C GLN A 208 8.16 7.18 5.31
N VAL A 209 9.33 7.78 5.57
CA VAL A 209 10.34 7.12 6.41
C VAL A 209 9.86 6.99 7.86
N PRO A 210 9.33 8.04 8.52
CA PRO A 210 8.74 7.89 9.84
C PRO A 210 7.55 6.92 9.85
N LEU A 211 6.70 6.98 8.82
CA LEU A 211 5.54 6.09 8.71
C LEU A 211 5.96 4.62 8.63
N ALA A 212 6.92 4.28 7.76
CA ALA A 212 7.39 2.91 7.57
C ALA A 212 7.97 2.31 8.86
N VAL A 213 8.64 3.13 9.68
CA VAL A 213 9.14 2.68 10.99
C VAL A 213 7.99 2.42 11.96
N VAL A 214 7.01 3.31 12.02
CA VAL A 214 5.83 3.15 12.88
C VAL A 214 5.00 1.94 12.46
N GLU A 215 4.75 1.78 11.16
CA GLU A 215 4.06 0.63 10.60
C GLU A 215 4.84 -0.67 10.85
N GLY A 216 6.19 -0.61 10.80
CA GLY A 216 7.04 -1.72 11.20
C GLY A 216 6.81 -2.18 12.64
N ILE A 217 6.75 -1.24 13.59
CA ILE A 217 6.47 -1.54 15.01
C ILE A 217 5.07 -2.13 15.17
N ILE A 218 4.06 -1.48 14.58
CA ILE A 218 2.66 -1.94 14.65
C ILE A 218 2.52 -3.33 14.03
N THR A 219 3.22 -3.60 12.93
CA THR A 219 3.18 -4.90 12.26
C THR A 219 3.74 -6.00 13.16
N VAL A 220 4.83 -5.75 13.91
CA VAL A 220 5.33 -6.70 14.91
C VAL A 220 4.28 -6.99 15.98
N MET A 221 3.61 -5.95 16.50
CA MET A 221 2.58 -6.11 17.53
C MET A 221 1.37 -6.92 17.01
N ILE A 222 0.92 -6.63 15.79
CA ILE A 222 -0.19 -7.36 15.16
C ILE A 222 0.22 -8.81 14.90
N PHE A 223 1.43 -9.05 14.39
CA PHE A 223 1.90 -10.40 14.11
C PHE A 223 2.01 -11.24 15.40
N ASP A 224 2.58 -10.67 16.47
CA ASP A 224 2.64 -11.31 17.79
C ASP A 224 1.23 -11.60 18.34
N PHE A 225 0.27 -10.70 18.12
CA PHE A 225 -1.12 -10.90 18.53
C PHE A 225 -1.80 -12.04 17.77
N ILE A 226 -1.63 -12.10 16.44
CA ILE A 226 -2.18 -13.18 15.60
C ILE A 226 -1.53 -14.51 15.99
N GLU A 227 -0.22 -14.56 16.18
CA GLU A 227 0.47 -15.80 16.58
C GLU A 227 -0.01 -16.32 17.94
N LYS A 228 -0.39 -15.43 18.86
CA LYS A 228 -0.88 -15.82 20.18
C LYS A 228 -2.33 -16.33 20.17
N HIS A 229 -3.18 -15.83 19.27
CA HIS A 229 -4.63 -16.09 19.30
C HIS A 229 -5.17 -16.90 18.11
N ALA A 230 -4.40 -17.04 17.03
CA ALA A 230 -4.79 -17.68 15.78
C ALA A 230 -3.64 -18.50 15.17
N SER A 231 -2.92 -19.24 16.03
CA SER A 231 -1.75 -20.04 15.61
C SER A 231 -2.13 -21.24 14.74
N GLU A 232 -3.29 -21.85 14.98
CA GLU A 232 -3.79 -22.98 14.20
C GLU A 232 -4.16 -22.55 12.78
N GLU A 233 -4.85 -21.41 12.63
CA GLU A 233 -5.20 -20.84 11.34
C GLU A 233 -3.95 -20.43 10.56
N LEU A 234 -2.95 -19.83 11.21
CA LEU A 234 -1.66 -19.50 10.60
C LEU A 234 -0.97 -20.74 10.02
N LEU A 235 -1.04 -21.88 10.69
CA LEU A 235 -0.47 -23.14 10.21
C LEU A 235 -1.22 -23.67 8.98
N GLU A 236 -2.54 -23.56 8.96
CA GLU A 236 -3.37 -24.00 7.83
C GLU A 236 -3.11 -23.21 6.55
N VAL A 237 -2.83 -21.90 6.65
CA VAL A 237 -2.56 -21.10 5.44
C VAL A 237 -1.14 -21.29 4.89
N GLY A 238 -0.32 -22.11 5.54
CA GLY A 238 1.10 -22.21 5.24
C GLY A 238 1.88 -20.99 5.70
N GLY A 239 1.40 -20.28 6.74
CA GLY A 239 2.13 -19.25 7.45
C GLY A 239 3.49 -19.80 7.83
N VAL A 240 4.53 -19.28 7.18
CA VAL A 240 5.84 -19.91 7.18
C VAL A 240 6.40 -19.87 8.60
N ARG A 241 6.66 -21.05 9.20
CA ARG A 241 7.45 -21.18 10.44
C ARG A 241 8.74 -20.37 10.37
#